data_AF-J0EEN0-F1
#
_entry.id   AF-J0EEN0-F1
#
_cell.length_a   1.000
_cell.length_b   1.000
_cell.length_c   1.000
_cell.angle_alpha   90.00
_cell.angle_beta   90.00
_cell.angle_gamma   90.00
#
_symmetry.space_group_name_H-M   'P 1'
#
loop_
_entity.id
_entity.type
_entity.pdbx_description
1 polymer ?
#
loop_
_entity_poly.entity_id
_entity_poly.type
_entity_poly.pdbx_seq_one_letter_code
_entity_poly.pdbx_strand_id
1 'polypeptide(L)'
;MPILGVQNFTAEAVEYIQKNHKRIAVEKIEPSFAKDLQLKYPDDARAVIDHQAINHILKEHKNLAYEDIANYRELSKQANETLKLKDNQNRPVVASFNQINGFFVVVEQVSNAKNELMLKTMYKARGNYRDSLIYKKTLAKSQNSN
;
A
#
# COMPACT_ATOMS: atom_id res chain seq x y z
N MET A 1 -18.85 -3.38 -2.68
CA MET A 1 -17.83 -4.43 -2.95
C MET A 1 -17.72 -5.32 -1.72
N PRO A 2 -17.84 -6.66 -1.83
CA PRO A 2 -17.55 -7.58 -0.73
C PRO A 2 -16.11 -7.45 -0.23
N ILE A 3 -15.86 -7.78 1.03
CA ILE A 3 -14.53 -7.80 1.64
C ILE A 3 -14.05 -9.24 1.68
N LEU A 4 -12.85 -9.50 1.16
CA LEU A 4 -12.26 -10.84 1.11
C LEU A 4 -11.84 -11.33 2.51
N GLY A 5 -11.33 -10.42 3.34
CA GLY A 5 -10.70 -10.73 4.62
C GLY A 5 -9.22 -11.07 4.45
N VAL A 6 -8.37 -10.57 5.35
CA VAL A 6 -6.92 -10.78 5.30
C VAL A 6 -6.55 -12.26 5.35
N GLN A 7 -7.30 -13.07 6.11
CA GLN A 7 -7.10 -14.52 6.22
C GLN A 7 -7.28 -15.27 4.89
N ASN A 8 -8.04 -14.71 3.94
CA ASN A 8 -8.28 -15.30 2.62
C ASN A 8 -7.46 -14.61 1.53
N PHE A 9 -6.66 -13.60 1.87
CA PHE A 9 -5.86 -12.84 0.93
C PHE A 9 -4.47 -13.48 0.79
N THR A 10 -4.44 -14.60 0.07
CA THR A 10 -3.23 -15.41 -0.18
C THR A 10 -2.57 -15.06 -1.52
N ALA A 11 -1.41 -15.65 -1.82
CA ALA A 11 -0.72 -15.50 -3.10
C ALA A 11 -1.59 -15.95 -4.29
N GLU A 12 -2.33 -17.06 -4.14
CA GLU A 12 -3.28 -17.56 -5.13
C GLU A 12 -4.43 -16.57 -5.36
N ALA A 13 -4.90 -15.91 -4.30
CA ALA A 13 -5.91 -14.86 -4.42
C ALA A 13 -5.36 -13.65 -5.21
N VAL A 14 -4.10 -13.25 -4.97
CA VAL A 14 -3.45 -12.19 -5.74
C VAL A 14 -3.32 -12.58 -7.21
N GLU A 15 -2.84 -13.78 -7.50
CA GLU A 15 -2.73 -14.29 -8.87
C GLU A 15 -4.11 -14.33 -9.57
N TYR A 16 -5.14 -14.80 -8.87
CA TYR A 16 -6.50 -14.81 -9.38
C TYR A 16 -7.00 -13.40 -9.70
N ILE A 17 -6.75 -12.43 -8.82
CA ILE A 17 -7.13 -11.02 -9.03
C ILE A 17 -6.46 -10.49 -10.30
N GLN A 18 -5.17 -10.77 -10.49
CA GLN A 18 -4.44 -10.34 -11.67
C GLN A 18 -4.99 -10.98 -12.96
N LYS A 19 -5.01 -12.33 -13.03
CA LYS A 19 -5.38 -13.08 -14.24
C LYS A 19 -6.81 -12.80 -14.69
N ASN A 20 -7.70 -12.53 -13.74
CA ASN A 20 -9.12 -12.30 -14.01
C ASN A 20 -9.51 -10.80 -14.00
N HIS A 21 -8.52 -9.90 -14.04
CA HIS A 21 -8.72 -8.45 -14.10
C HIS A 21 -9.66 -7.92 -13.01
N LYS A 22 -9.54 -8.46 -11.79
CA LYS A 22 -10.42 -8.13 -10.67
C LYS A 22 -9.88 -6.95 -9.87
N ARG A 23 -10.78 -6.46 -9.02
CA ARG A 23 -10.55 -5.45 -7.99
C ARG A 23 -11.30 -5.86 -6.75
N ILE A 24 -10.61 -5.95 -5.62
CA ILE A 24 -11.12 -6.56 -4.40
C ILE A 24 -10.78 -5.69 -3.20
N ALA A 25 -11.74 -5.54 -2.29
CA ALA A 25 -11.50 -4.98 -0.96
C ALA A 25 -10.96 -6.09 -0.05
N VAL A 26 -9.80 -5.86 0.56
CA VAL A 26 -9.12 -6.86 1.40
C VAL A 26 -9.64 -6.80 2.83
N GLU A 27 -9.75 -5.59 3.39
CA GLU A 27 -10.24 -5.34 4.74
C GLU A 27 -10.88 -3.95 4.86
N LYS A 28 -11.63 -3.71 5.94
CA LYS A 28 -11.93 -2.34 6.38
C LYS A 28 -10.66 -1.68 6.92
N ILE A 29 -10.54 -0.38 6.74
CA ILE A 29 -9.52 0.44 7.39
C ILE A 29 -10.04 0.87 8.76
N GLU A 30 -9.17 0.88 9.77
CA GLU A 30 -9.50 1.40 11.09
C GLU A 30 -9.98 2.86 11.01
N PRO A 31 -11.14 3.20 11.60
CA PRO A 31 -11.70 4.55 11.49
C PRO A 31 -10.77 5.65 12.00
N SER A 32 -9.97 5.38 13.03
CA SER A 32 -8.94 6.31 13.52
C SER A 32 -7.91 6.63 12.44
N PHE A 33 -7.39 5.60 11.77
CA PHE A 33 -6.43 5.76 10.68
C PHE A 33 -7.04 6.46 9.46
N ALA A 34 -8.31 6.19 9.15
CA ALA A 34 -9.01 6.89 8.07
C ALA A 34 -9.24 8.39 8.38
N LYS A 35 -9.56 8.74 9.63
CA LYS A 35 -9.64 10.15 10.10
C LYS A 35 -8.29 10.85 9.99
N ASP A 36 -7.24 10.15 10.38
CA ASP A 36 -5.84 10.56 10.28
C ASP A 36 -5.39 10.87 8.85
N LEU A 37 -6.03 10.24 7.86
CA LEU A 37 -5.83 10.49 6.43
C LEU A 37 -6.86 11.48 5.85
N GLN A 38 -7.71 12.07 6.70
CA GLN A 38 -8.77 13.00 6.33
C GLN A 38 -9.73 12.43 5.27
N LEU A 39 -10.00 11.13 5.34
CA LEU A 39 -10.97 10.49 4.45
C LEU A 39 -12.39 10.94 4.80
N LYS A 40 -13.24 11.11 3.77
CA LYS A 40 -14.58 11.68 3.91
C LYS A 40 -15.53 10.82 4.75
N TYR A 41 -15.38 9.49 4.70
CA TYR A 41 -16.26 8.54 5.40
C TYR A 41 -15.42 7.52 6.20
N PRO A 42 -14.83 7.90 7.34
CA PRO A 42 -13.85 7.07 8.03
C PRO A 42 -14.33 5.65 8.38
N ASP A 43 -15.61 5.47 8.73
CA ASP A 43 -16.19 4.18 9.14
C ASP A 43 -16.44 3.20 7.97
N ASP A 44 -16.35 3.71 6.74
CA ASP A 44 -16.56 2.95 5.50
C ASP A 44 -15.29 2.82 4.64
N ALA A 45 -14.14 3.23 5.19
CA ALA A 45 -12.86 3.13 4.49
C ALA A 45 -12.40 1.68 4.31
N ARG A 46 -11.79 1.37 3.16
CA ARG A 46 -11.39 0.00 2.79
C ARG A 46 -10.01 -0.04 2.15
N ALA A 47 -9.22 -1.04 2.50
CA ALA A 47 -8.00 -1.36 1.76
C ALA A 47 -8.39 -2.10 0.48
N VAL A 48 -7.92 -1.64 -0.68
CA VAL A 48 -8.29 -2.22 -1.98
C VAL A 48 -7.05 -2.52 -2.79
N ILE A 49 -7.11 -3.61 -3.56
CA ILE A 49 -6.11 -3.99 -4.56
C ILE A 49 -6.83 -4.30 -5.88
N ASP A 50 -6.17 -3.96 -6.99
CA ASP A 50 -6.63 -4.34 -8.33
C ASP A 50 -5.51 -4.96 -9.16
N HIS A 51 -5.91 -5.57 -10.27
CA HIS A 51 -4.99 -6.21 -11.20
C HIS A 51 -3.96 -5.23 -11.80
N GLN A 52 -4.26 -3.93 -11.87
CA GLN A 52 -3.34 -2.93 -12.45
C GLN A 52 -2.16 -2.69 -11.50
N ALA A 53 -2.42 -2.55 -10.20
CA ALA A 53 -1.39 -2.47 -9.18
C ALA A 53 -0.51 -3.73 -9.17
N ILE A 54 -1.11 -4.92 -9.26
CA ILE A 54 -0.37 -6.18 -9.30
C ILE A 54 0.51 -6.27 -10.55
N ASN A 55 -0.04 -5.95 -11.73
CA ASN A 55 0.72 -5.89 -12.99
C ASN A 55 1.89 -4.90 -12.89
N HIS A 56 1.66 -3.72 -12.33
CA HIS A 56 2.70 -2.71 -12.14
C HIS A 56 3.83 -3.24 -11.24
N ILE A 57 3.50 -3.81 -10.09
CA ILE A 57 4.48 -4.33 -9.12
C ILE A 57 5.34 -5.43 -9.77
N LEU A 58 4.71 -6.44 -10.37
CA LEU A 58 5.45 -7.57 -10.95
C LEU A 58 6.31 -7.17 -12.15
N LYS A 59 5.87 -6.16 -12.92
CA LYS A 59 6.61 -5.64 -14.07
C LYS A 59 7.82 -4.80 -13.66
N GLU A 60 7.61 -3.84 -12.75
CA GLU A 60 8.62 -2.84 -12.40
C GLU A 60 9.55 -3.31 -11.25
N HIS A 61 9.11 -4.27 -10.45
CA HIS A 61 9.83 -4.77 -9.28
C HIS A 61 9.99 -6.29 -9.36
N LYS A 62 10.85 -6.75 -10.29
CA LYS A 62 11.06 -8.17 -10.65
C LYS A 62 11.50 -9.09 -9.50
N ASN A 63 11.88 -8.53 -8.35
CA ASN A 63 12.26 -9.26 -7.15
C ASN A 63 11.11 -9.42 -6.15
N LEU A 64 9.89 -9.04 -6.53
CA LEU A 64 8.65 -9.28 -5.80
C LEU A 64 7.82 -10.35 -6.50
N ALA A 65 7.13 -11.16 -5.71
CA ALA A 65 6.21 -12.19 -6.17
C ALA A 65 4.81 -12.01 -5.55
N TYR A 66 3.87 -12.89 -5.89
CA TYR A 66 2.51 -12.84 -5.36
C TYR A 66 2.47 -12.95 -3.83
N GLU A 67 3.38 -13.71 -3.24
CA GLU A 67 3.53 -13.88 -1.79
C GLU A 67 3.92 -12.56 -1.12
N ASP A 68 4.84 -11.80 -1.71
CA ASP A 68 5.20 -10.48 -1.18
C ASP A 68 3.98 -9.53 -1.24
N ILE A 69 3.24 -9.56 -2.37
CA ILE A 69 2.05 -8.73 -2.56
C ILE A 69 0.94 -9.12 -1.58
N ALA A 70 0.72 -10.42 -1.33
CA ALA A 70 -0.29 -10.90 -0.38
C ALA A 70 -0.05 -10.35 1.04
N ASN A 71 1.21 -10.13 1.41
CA ASN A 71 1.60 -9.61 2.72
C ASN A 71 1.52 -8.08 2.84
N TYR A 72 1.13 -7.33 1.80
CA TYR A 72 1.17 -5.86 1.85
C TYR A 72 0.35 -5.26 3.00
N ARG A 73 -0.76 -5.89 3.39
CA ARG A 73 -1.59 -5.40 4.50
C ARG A 73 -0.89 -5.49 5.85
N GLU A 74 -0.20 -6.60 6.10
CA GLU A 74 0.56 -6.77 7.33
C GLU A 74 1.73 -5.77 7.37
N LEU A 75 2.47 -5.65 6.27
CA LEU A 75 3.57 -4.68 6.12
C LEU A 75 3.09 -3.23 6.28
N SER A 76 1.89 -2.89 5.82
CA SER A 76 1.32 -1.55 6.05
C SER A 76 0.98 -1.30 7.52
N LYS A 77 0.46 -2.31 8.23
CA LYS A 77 0.01 -2.19 9.63
C LYS A 77 1.16 -2.20 10.63
N GLN A 78 2.23 -2.94 10.33
CA GLN A 78 3.38 -3.15 11.21
C GLN A 78 4.63 -2.37 10.77
N ALA A 79 4.46 -1.37 9.89
CA ALA A 79 5.57 -0.58 9.36
C ALA A 79 6.41 0.04 10.47
N ASN A 80 7.74 0.01 10.31
CA ASN A 80 8.65 0.73 11.19
C ASN A 80 8.41 2.23 11.15
N GLU A 81 8.00 2.75 9.99
CA GLU A 81 7.69 4.15 9.79
C GLU A 81 6.63 4.32 8.72
N THR A 82 5.65 5.19 8.98
CA THR A 82 4.60 5.52 8.02
C THR A 82 4.60 7.01 7.75
N LEU A 83 4.83 7.37 6.49
CA LEU A 83 4.79 8.76 6.02
C LEU A 83 3.46 9.02 5.30
N LYS A 84 2.78 10.09 5.71
CA LYS A 84 1.55 10.59 5.07
C LYS A 84 1.92 11.76 4.17
N LEU A 85 1.39 11.77 2.96
CA LEU A 85 1.70 12.79 1.95
C LEU A 85 0.50 12.99 1.03
N LYS A 86 0.61 13.90 0.06
CA LYS A 86 -0.38 14.06 -1.00
C LYS A 86 0.24 13.76 -2.36
N ASP A 87 -0.51 13.13 -3.26
CA ASP A 87 -0.08 13.00 -4.65
C ASP A 87 -0.28 14.31 -5.43
N ASN A 88 0.05 14.29 -6.72
CA ASN A 88 -0.05 15.48 -7.57
C ASN A 88 -1.52 15.91 -7.83
N GLN A 89 -2.49 15.07 -7.50
CA GLN A 89 -3.92 15.36 -7.54
C GLN A 89 -4.46 15.71 -6.14
N ASN A 90 -3.56 16.01 -5.19
CA ASN A 90 -3.87 16.35 -3.80
C ASN A 90 -4.58 15.20 -3.03
N ARG A 91 -4.47 13.95 -3.51
CA ARG A 91 -5.06 12.79 -2.85
C ARG A 91 -4.14 12.30 -1.72
N PRO A 92 -4.67 11.98 -0.54
CA PRO A 92 -3.90 11.34 0.52
C PRO A 92 -3.17 10.08 0.02
N VAL A 93 -1.87 10.02 0.32
CA VAL A 93 -0.99 8.89 0.04
C VAL A 93 -0.29 8.50 1.34
N VAL A 94 -0.10 7.20 1.51
CA VAL A 94 0.63 6.62 2.63
C VAL A 94 1.77 5.78 2.07
N ALA A 95 2.97 6.00 2.59
CA ALA A 95 4.13 5.17 2.36
C ALA A 95 4.56 4.51 3.67
N SER A 96 4.45 3.18 3.72
CA SER A 96 4.79 2.35 4.86
C SER A 96 6.16 1.69 4.62
N PHE A 97 7.15 2.05 5.44
CA PHE A 97 8.53 1.56 5.36
C PHE A 97 8.76 0.46 6.38
N ASN A 98 9.27 -0.68 5.92
CA ASN A 98 9.58 -1.86 6.72
C ASN A 98 11.06 -2.23 6.55
N GLN A 99 11.79 -2.43 7.64
CA GLN A 99 13.16 -2.93 7.66
C GLN A 99 13.16 -4.40 8.07
N ILE A 100 13.59 -5.29 7.17
CA ILE A 100 13.49 -6.73 7.33
C ILE A 100 14.79 -7.40 6.89
N ASN A 101 15.56 -7.98 7.81
CA ASN A 101 16.71 -8.84 7.55
C ASN A 101 17.71 -8.30 6.50
N GLY A 102 18.14 -7.03 6.65
CA GLY A 102 19.08 -6.38 5.72
C GLY A 102 18.47 -5.93 4.39
N PHE A 103 17.16 -6.11 4.22
CA PHE A 103 16.35 -5.50 3.17
C PHE A 103 15.39 -4.48 3.76
N PHE A 104 14.85 -3.64 2.92
CA PHE A 104 13.66 -2.87 3.23
C PHE A 104 12.57 -3.09 2.19
N VAL A 105 11.32 -2.98 2.64
CA VAL A 105 10.12 -3.04 1.83
C VAL A 105 9.32 -1.75 2.03
N VAL A 106 8.85 -1.15 0.93
CA VAL A 106 7.98 0.03 0.95
C VAL A 106 6.65 -0.36 0.34
N VAL A 107 5.56 -0.06 1.03
CA VAL A 107 4.20 -0.19 0.51
C VAL A 107 3.63 1.20 0.32
N GLU A 108 3.31 1.58 -0.92
CA GLU A 108 2.66 2.85 -1.23
C GLU A 108 1.18 2.62 -1.53
N GLN A 109 0.33 3.35 -0.81
CA GLN A 109 -1.12 3.33 -1.01
C GLN A 109 -1.63 4.75 -1.26
N VAL A 110 -2.66 4.87 -2.10
CA VAL A 110 -3.30 6.15 -2.44
C VAL A 110 -4.79 6.08 -2.18
N SER A 111 -5.35 7.12 -1.58
CA SER A 111 -6.78 7.21 -1.39
C SER A 111 -7.49 7.67 -2.67
N ASN A 112 -8.77 7.37 -2.78
CA ASN A 112 -9.58 7.80 -3.91
C ASN A 112 -10.94 8.38 -3.47
N ALA A 113 -11.70 8.90 -4.42
CA ALA A 113 -13.01 9.50 -4.17
C ALA A 113 -14.07 8.50 -3.64
N LYS A 114 -13.81 7.18 -3.74
CA LYS A 114 -14.68 6.12 -3.20
C LYS A 114 -14.32 5.75 -1.77
N ASN A 115 -13.46 6.54 -1.11
CA ASN A 115 -13.04 6.34 0.27
C ASN A 115 -12.25 5.02 0.46
N GLU A 116 -11.50 4.63 -0.56
CA GLU A 116 -10.67 3.41 -0.54
C GLU A 116 -9.20 3.81 -0.46
N LEU A 117 -8.41 3.05 0.28
CA LEU A 117 -6.96 3.12 0.32
C LEU A 117 -6.38 2.03 -0.59
N MET A 118 -6.09 2.41 -1.83
CA MET A 118 -5.71 1.50 -2.91
C MET A 118 -4.22 1.21 -2.88
N LEU A 119 -3.82 -0.06 -2.98
CA LEU A 119 -2.43 -0.43 -3.23
C LEU A 119 -1.98 0.16 -4.57
N LYS A 120 -0.90 0.92 -4.57
CA LYS A 120 -0.37 1.56 -5.77
C LYS A 120 0.89 0.87 -6.26
N THR A 121 1.84 0.64 -5.36
CA THR A 121 3.06 -0.09 -5.65
C THR A 121 3.69 -0.67 -4.38
N MET A 122 4.63 -1.59 -4.58
CA MET A 122 5.49 -2.14 -3.55
C MET A 122 6.92 -2.16 -4.07
N TYR A 123 7.87 -1.86 -3.20
CA TYR A 123 9.29 -1.83 -3.52
C TYR A 123 10.07 -2.65 -2.51
N LYS A 124 11.11 -3.37 -2.94
CA LYS A 124 12.01 -4.12 -2.04
C LYS A 124 13.44 -4.00 -2.51
N ALA A 125 14.35 -3.65 -1.60
CA ALA A 125 15.78 -3.59 -1.90
C ALA A 125 16.64 -3.87 -0.68
N ARG A 126 17.94 -4.11 -0.89
CA ARG A 126 18.92 -4.27 0.19
C ARG A 126 19.28 -2.93 0.81
N GLY A 127 19.67 -2.98 2.08
CA GLY A 127 20.16 -1.82 2.83
C GLY A 127 19.15 -1.28 3.84
N ASN A 128 19.43 -0.09 4.35
CA ASN A 128 18.57 0.61 5.29
C ASN A 128 17.61 1.54 4.55
N TYR A 129 16.32 1.50 4.87
CA TYR A 129 15.34 2.35 4.19
C TYR A 129 15.64 3.84 4.38
N ARG A 130 16.18 4.27 5.52
CA ARG A 130 16.49 5.69 5.81
C ARG A 130 17.57 6.27 4.92
N ASP A 131 18.47 5.43 4.43
CA ASP A 131 19.55 5.85 3.53
C ASP A 131 19.08 5.93 2.07
N SER A 132 17.96 5.27 1.76
CA SER A 132 17.45 5.14 0.40
C SER A 132 16.97 6.46 -0.20
N LEU A 133 17.13 6.59 -1.52
CA LEU A 133 16.59 7.74 -2.25
C LEU A 133 15.06 7.82 -2.17
N ILE A 134 14.37 6.67 -2.11
CA ILE A 134 12.90 6.64 -1.99
C ILE A 134 12.45 7.23 -0.67
N TYR A 135 13.11 6.91 0.45
CA TYR A 135 12.79 7.51 1.75
C TYR A 135 13.03 9.02 1.75
N LYS A 136 14.21 9.48 1.32
CA LYS A 136 14.56 10.91 1.30
C LYS A 136 13.56 11.73 0.47
N LYS A 137 13.17 11.23 -0.71
CA LYS A 137 12.16 11.88 -1.57
C LYS A 137 10.77 11.87 -0.93
N THR A 138 10.38 10.75 -0.33
CA THR A 138 9.07 10.62 0.31
C THR A 138 8.95 11.52 1.54
N LEU A 139 10.01 11.60 2.35
CA LEU A 139 10.08 12.47 3.51
C LEU A 139 9.98 13.94 3.13
N ALA A 140 10.76 14.39 2.13
CA ALA A 140 10.68 15.76 1.62
C ALA A 140 9.27 16.09 1.10
N LYS A 141 8.63 15.16 0.38
CA LYS A 141 7.27 15.34 -0.10
C LYS A 141 6.24 15.39 1.03
N SER A 142 6.40 14.55 2.05
CA SER A 142 5.54 14.52 3.24
C SER A 142 5.62 15.84 4.00
N GLN A 143 6.82 16.38 4.21
CA GLN A 143 7.03 17.67 4.87
C GLN A 143 6.38 18.84 4.12
N ASN A 144 6.36 18.80 2.79
CA ASN A 144 5.71 19.83 1.96
C ASN A 144 4.19 19.63 1.81
N SER A 145 3.64 18.48 2.24
CA SER A 145 2.22 18.16 2.10
C SER A 145 1.38 18.50 3.34
N ASN A 146 2.05 18.80 4.46
CA ASN A 146 1.48 19.13 5.76
C ASN A 146 1.23 20.63 5.91
#